data_AF-A0A3S2CIP1-F1
#
_entry.id   AF-A0A3S2CIP1-F1
#
_cell.length_a   1.000
_cell.length_b   1.000
_cell.length_c   1.000
_cell.angle_alpha   90.00
_cell.angle_beta   90.00
_cell.angle_gamma   90.00
#
_symmetry.space_group_name_H-M   'P 1'
#
loop_
_entity.id
_entity.type
_entity.pdbx_description
1 polymer ?
#
loop_
_entity_poly.entity_id
_entity_poly.type
_entity_poly.pdbx_seq_one_letter_code
_entity_poly.pdbx_strand_id
1 'polypeptide(L)'
;ALGGEILLAPEALALGIVDRVVATGNAHDEAKAWAEKIAERGPLATEAAKLMIAVAEGEESAAATEALASGFIALTGDLKTGVDAFKAKQKPAFSRS
;
A
#
# COMPACT_ATOMS: atom_id res chain seq x y z
N ALA A 1 -3.02 -5.20 -26.60
CA ALA A 1 -1.56 -5.10 -26.78
C ALA A 1 -1.14 -5.22 -28.25
N LEU A 2 -1.38 -6.37 -28.91
CA LEU A 2 -0.90 -6.61 -30.28
C LEU A 2 -1.59 -5.76 -31.36
N GLY A 3 -2.89 -5.49 -31.21
CA GLY A 3 -3.69 -4.75 -32.21
C GLY A 3 -3.61 -3.22 -32.14
N GLY A 4 -3.02 -2.64 -31.10
CA GLY A 4 -2.82 -1.19 -30.98
C GLY A 4 -4.11 -0.34 -30.86
N GLU A 5 -5.24 -0.92 -30.49
CA GLU A 5 -6.50 -0.18 -30.30
C GLU A 5 -6.35 0.93 -29.25
N ILE A 6 -6.94 2.09 -29.54
CA ILE A 6 -6.94 3.27 -28.66
C ILE A 6 -8.28 3.31 -27.93
N LEU A 7 -8.22 3.37 -26.60
CA LEU A 7 -9.39 3.54 -25.75
C LEU A 7 -9.63 5.02 -25.46
N LEU A 8 -10.85 5.46 -25.67
CA LEU A 8 -11.32 6.77 -25.23
C LEU A 8 -11.62 6.75 -23.72
N ALA A 9 -11.60 7.92 -23.08
CA ALA A 9 -11.79 8.02 -21.63
C ALA A 9 -13.08 7.35 -21.10
N PRO A 10 -14.25 7.45 -21.76
CA PRO A 10 -15.47 6.76 -21.31
C PRO A 10 -15.35 5.23 -21.36
N GLU A 11 -14.62 4.69 -22.34
CA GLU A 11 -14.40 3.25 -22.50
C GLU A 11 -13.44 2.74 -21.42
N ALA A 12 -12.35 3.48 -21.18
CA ALA A 12 -11.41 3.18 -20.11
C ALA A 12 -12.09 3.14 -18.73
N LEU A 13 -13.05 4.05 -18.48
CA LEU A 13 -13.84 4.04 -17.25
C LEU A 13 -14.74 2.81 -17.17
N ALA A 14 -15.46 2.49 -18.25
CA ALA A 14 -16.36 1.32 -18.29
C ALA A 14 -15.61 -0.01 -18.12
N LEU A 15 -14.35 -0.08 -18.58
CA LEU A 15 -13.47 -1.24 -18.46
C LEU A 15 -12.69 -1.28 -17.13
N GLY A 16 -12.83 -0.27 -16.25
CA GLY A 16 -12.14 -0.21 -14.97
C GLY A 16 -10.64 0.11 -15.05
N ILE A 17 -10.17 0.66 -16.16
CA ILE A 17 -8.77 1.07 -16.35
C ILE A 17 -8.48 2.38 -15.59
N VAL A 18 -9.49 3.23 -15.43
CA VAL A 18 -9.43 4.47 -14.65
C VAL A 18 -10.63 4.56 -13.73
N ASP A 19 -10.44 5.16 -12.55
CA ASP A 19 -11.52 5.30 -11.55
C ASP A 19 -12.48 6.48 -11.83
N ARG A 20 -12.05 7.46 -12.63
CA ARG A 20 -12.82 8.70 -12.89
C ARG A 20 -12.44 9.35 -14.21
N VAL A 21 -13.42 9.96 -14.86
CA VAL A 21 -13.26 10.81 -16.04
C VAL A 21 -13.77 12.21 -15.70
N VAL A 22 -13.01 13.24 -16.08
CA VAL A 22 -13.37 14.65 -15.88
C VAL A 22 -13.23 15.43 -17.19
N ALA A 23 -13.72 16.67 -17.19
CA ALA A 23 -13.55 17.57 -18.33
C ALA A 23 -12.07 17.79 -18.65
N THR A 24 -11.76 17.98 -19.94
CA THR A 24 -10.41 18.25 -20.43
C THR A 24 -9.82 19.47 -19.72
N GLY A 25 -8.59 19.33 -19.21
CA GLY A 25 -7.89 20.37 -18.45
C GLY A 25 -7.96 20.20 -16.93
N ASN A 26 -8.89 19.38 -16.41
CA ASN A 26 -9.14 19.31 -14.95
C ASN A 26 -8.54 18.07 -14.27
N ALA A 27 -7.86 17.19 -15.01
CA ALA A 27 -7.40 15.90 -14.49
C ALA A 27 -6.45 16.04 -13.29
N HIS A 28 -5.52 17.00 -13.35
CA HIS A 28 -4.56 17.24 -12.27
C HIS A 28 -5.24 17.72 -11.00
N ASP A 29 -6.15 18.70 -11.11
CA ASP A 29 -6.83 19.27 -9.95
C ASP A 29 -7.76 18.25 -9.29
N GLU A 30 -8.46 17.45 -10.08
CA GLU A 30 -9.27 16.34 -9.56
C GLU A 30 -8.39 15.27 -8.87
N ALA A 31 -7.26 14.90 -9.46
CA ALA A 31 -6.33 13.94 -8.87
C ALA A 31 -5.78 14.45 -7.54
N LYS A 32 -5.45 15.75 -7.46
CA LYS A 32 -4.98 16.38 -6.22
C LYS A 32 -6.07 16.41 -5.16
N ALA A 33 -7.28 16.82 -5.50
CA ALA A 33 -8.43 16.79 -4.59
C ALA A 33 -8.73 15.38 -4.08
N TRP A 34 -8.52 14.35 -4.92
CA TRP A 34 -8.65 12.95 -4.50
C TRP A 34 -7.53 12.52 -3.55
N ALA A 35 -6.28 12.89 -3.85
CA ALA A 35 -5.14 12.61 -2.99
C ALA A 35 -5.28 13.27 -1.60
N GLU A 36 -5.80 14.50 -1.55
CA GLU A 36 -6.10 15.21 -0.30
C GLU A 36 -7.10 14.43 0.57
N LYS A 37 -8.18 13.89 -0.04
CA LYS A 37 -9.14 13.02 0.67
C LYS A 37 -8.52 11.72 1.20
N ILE A 38 -7.54 11.16 0.49
CA ILE A 38 -6.81 9.97 0.96
C ILE A 38 -5.88 10.35 2.11
N ALA A 39 -5.23 11.52 2.03
CA ALA A 39 -4.31 12.01 3.06
C ALA A 39 -4.99 12.32 4.40
N GLU A 40 -6.31 12.58 4.40
CA GLU A 40 -7.11 12.72 5.63
C GLU A 40 -7.32 11.39 6.38
N ARG A 41 -7.01 10.24 5.76
CA ARG A 41 -7.16 8.92 6.38
C ARG A 41 -5.93 8.56 7.23
N GLY A 42 -6.10 7.56 8.10
CA GLY A 42 -4.97 7.01 8.85
C GLY A 42 -3.88 6.48 7.92
N PRO A 43 -2.62 6.96 8.01
CA PRO A 43 -1.57 6.62 7.04
C PRO A 43 -1.25 5.12 7.06
N LEU A 44 -1.07 4.52 8.24
CA LEU A 44 -0.78 3.09 8.38
C LEU A 44 -1.93 2.21 7.88
N ALA A 45 -3.18 2.62 8.10
CA ALA A 45 -4.34 1.88 7.61
C ALA A 45 -4.44 1.93 6.08
N THR A 46 -4.10 3.08 5.49
CA THR A 46 -4.10 3.28 4.04
C THR A 46 -3.00 2.45 3.37
N GLU A 47 -1.80 2.45 3.94
CA GLU A 47 -0.67 1.62 3.49
C GLU A 47 -1.01 0.12 3.59
N ALA A 48 -1.49 -0.33 4.76
CA ALA A 48 -1.85 -1.73 4.95
C ALA A 48 -2.95 -2.18 3.97
N ALA A 49 -3.97 -1.35 3.74
CA ALA A 49 -5.01 -1.63 2.75
C ALA A 49 -4.44 -1.79 1.34
N LYS A 50 -3.52 -0.92 0.93
CA LYS A 50 -2.89 -0.98 -0.40
C LYS A 50 -2.04 -2.25 -0.56
N LEU A 51 -1.28 -2.63 0.47
CA LEU A 51 -0.48 -3.86 0.45
C LEU A 51 -1.36 -5.12 0.42
N MET A 52 -2.46 -5.15 1.17
CA MET A 52 -3.41 -6.27 1.13
C MET A 52 -4.06 -6.44 -0.25
N ILE A 53 -4.38 -5.34 -0.94
CA ILE A 53 -4.89 -5.38 -2.32
C ILE A 53 -3.82 -5.98 -3.25
N ALA A 54 -2.56 -5.52 -3.16
CA ALA A 54 -1.47 -6.06 -3.97
C ALA A 54 -1.32 -7.59 -3.79
N VAL A 55 -1.35 -8.07 -2.54
CA VAL A 55 -1.33 -9.50 -2.23
C VAL A 55 -2.51 -10.24 -2.87
N ALA A 56 -3.73 -9.69 -2.76
CA ALA A 56 -4.94 -10.33 -3.29
C ALA A 56 -4.93 -10.43 -4.82
N GLU A 57 -4.42 -9.42 -5.50
CA GLU A 57 -4.27 -9.39 -6.97
C GLU A 57 -3.05 -10.19 -7.46
N GLY A 58 -2.22 -10.70 -6.55
CA GLY A 58 -0.97 -11.39 -6.87
C GLY A 58 0.16 -10.47 -7.33
N GLU A 59 -0.05 -9.15 -7.30
CA GLU A 59 0.95 -8.13 -7.63
C GLU A 59 1.95 -8.00 -6.48
N GLU A 60 3.25 -8.19 -6.76
CA GLU A 60 4.32 -8.05 -5.75
C GLU A 60 4.04 -8.81 -4.45
N SER A 61 3.29 -9.92 -4.53
CA SER A 61 2.66 -10.55 -3.35
C SER A 61 3.64 -10.94 -2.26
N ALA A 62 4.85 -11.41 -2.64
CA ALA A 62 5.92 -11.73 -1.68
C ALA A 62 6.40 -10.47 -0.93
N ALA A 63 6.73 -9.40 -1.67
CA ALA A 63 7.21 -8.15 -1.09
C ALA A 63 6.13 -7.45 -0.24
N ALA A 64 4.88 -7.45 -0.71
CA ALA A 64 3.77 -6.87 0.03
C ALA A 64 3.44 -7.65 1.32
N THR A 65 3.53 -8.99 1.26
CA THR A 65 3.38 -9.84 2.45
C THR A 65 4.51 -9.61 3.45
N GLU A 66 5.76 -9.53 2.99
CA GLU A 66 6.91 -9.25 3.85
C GLU A 66 6.82 -7.86 4.49
N ALA A 67 6.40 -6.84 3.74
CA ALA A 67 6.20 -5.49 4.25
C ALA A 67 5.13 -5.45 5.36
N LEU A 68 3.98 -6.10 5.15
CA LEU A 68 2.92 -6.20 6.16
C LEU A 68 3.40 -6.92 7.42
N ALA A 69 4.07 -8.07 7.26
CA ALA A 69 4.59 -8.84 8.39
C ALA A 69 5.65 -8.06 9.16
N SER A 70 6.58 -7.42 8.45
CA SER A 70 7.66 -6.61 9.04
C SER A 70 7.10 -5.40 9.77
N GLY A 71 6.14 -4.69 9.18
CA GLY A 71 5.46 -3.57 9.81
C GLY A 71 4.74 -3.96 11.10
N PHE A 72 4.02 -5.09 11.09
CA PHE A 72 3.38 -5.63 12.28
C PHE A 72 4.38 -6.00 13.38
N ILE A 73 5.45 -6.71 13.03
CA ILE A 73 6.52 -7.10 13.97
C ILE A 73 7.21 -5.87 14.55
N ALA A 74 7.41 -4.82 13.74
CA ALA A 74 8.10 -3.61 14.16
C ALA A 74 7.39 -2.82 15.26
N LEU A 75 6.09 -3.02 15.42
CA LEU A 75 5.29 -2.41 16.47
C LEU A 75 5.31 -3.19 17.79
N THR A 76 5.94 -4.37 17.83
CA THR A 76 5.98 -5.22 19.02
C THR A 76 7.13 -4.86 19.97
N GLY A 77 6.93 -5.12 21.26
CA GLY A 77 8.02 -5.03 22.25
C GLY A 77 9.15 -6.04 21.95
N ASP A 78 8.82 -7.17 21.33
CA ASP A 78 9.77 -8.23 20.99
C ASP A 78 10.82 -7.78 19.96
N LEU A 79 10.48 -6.90 18.99
CA LEU A 79 11.49 -6.32 18.10
C LEU A 79 12.55 -5.55 18.91
N LYS A 80 12.10 -4.68 19.81
CA LYS A 80 13.00 -3.89 20.67
C LYS A 80 13.87 -4.81 21.54
N THR A 81 13.27 -5.79 22.20
CA THR A 81 13.97 -6.78 23.02
C THR A 81 15.04 -7.53 22.23
N GLY A 82 14.71 -7.98 21.01
CA GLY A 82 15.64 -8.68 20.13
C GLY A 82 16.84 -7.80 19.74
N VAL A 83 16.58 -6.56 19.33
CA VAL A 83 17.63 -5.60 18.95
C VAL A 83 18.54 -5.27 20.14
N ASP A 84 17.98 -5.02 21.32
CA ASP A 84 18.74 -4.66 22.52
C ASP A 84 19.60 -5.84 23.02
N ALA A 85 19.05 -7.06 23.02
CA ALA A 85 19.79 -8.27 23.39
C ALA A 85 20.92 -8.60 22.40
N PHE A 86 20.69 -8.40 21.10
CA PHE A 86 21.72 -8.56 20.06
C PHE A 86 22.89 -7.61 20.30
N LYS A 87 22.62 -6.32 20.57
CA LYS A 87 23.65 -5.32 20.89
C LYS A 87 24.43 -5.70 22.15
N ALA A 88 23.75 -6.22 23.18
CA ALA A 88 24.37 -6.65 24.43
C ALA A 88 25.06 -8.02 24.35
N LYS A 89 24.95 -8.75 23.23
CA LYS A 89 25.40 -10.15 23.06
C LYS A 89 24.85 -11.09 24.14
N GLN A 90 23.59 -10.88 24.51
CA GLN A 90 22.88 -11.66 25.51
C GLN A 90 21.66 -12.34 24.90
N LYS A 91 21.10 -13.33 25.62
CA LYS A 91 19.88 -14.01 25.19
C LYS A 91 18.66 -13.11 25.43
N PRO A 92 17.79 -12.87 24.43
CA PRO A 92 16.56 -12.09 24.62
C PRO A 92 15.52 -12.87 25.45
N ALA A 93 14.69 -12.13 26.17
CA ALA A 93 13.52 -12.65 26.89
C ALA A 93 12.24 -12.12 26.24
N PHE A 94 11.71 -12.86 25.27
CA PHE A 94 10.48 -12.49 24.54
C PHE A 94 9.22 -12.79 25.36
N SER A 95 8.17 -11.99 25.20
CA SER A 95 6.94 -12.09 25.98
C SER A 95 5.66 -12.23 25.16
N ARG A 96 5.73 -12.19 23.82
CA ARG A 96 4.55 -12.30 22.93
C ARG A 96 3.47 -11.25 23.25
N SER A 97 3.90 -10.07 23.71
CA SER A 97 3.07 -8.93 24.10
C SER A 97 3.28 -7.75 23.16
#